data_AF-A0A2D6PPW9-F1
#
_entry.id   AF-A0A2D6PPW9-F1
#
_cell.length_a   1.000
_cell.length_b   1.000
_cell.length_c   1.000
_cell.angle_alpha   90.00
_cell.angle_beta   90.00
_cell.angle_gamma   90.00
#
_symmetry.space_group_name_H-M   'P 1'
#
loop_
_entity.id
_entity.type
_entity.pdbx_description
1 polymer ?
#
loop_
_entity_poly.entity_id
_entity_poly.type
_entity_poly.pdbx_seq_one_letter_code
_entity_poly.pdbx_strand_id
1 'polypeptide(L)'
;MRSSLWFAVLALLIPWDRPCAQEPVSYASDVAPLLRQHCAGCHRPGKAKGDLDVSTYSSLLRGGRGGVAIVAGRPIQSSILNQVSGDEPAMPTKGEPLEEAQVAVLRRWIAEGAHAGAPPAKPAAAPGPPRISSAPTATSAIAYSPDGTRLATTGDHEMPAQTERIAGYHRDVISNAMRRARARIGEIEAER
;
A
#
# COMPACT_ATOMS: atom_id res chain seq x y z
N MET A 1 67.52 12.14 -23.87
CA MET A 1 66.15 12.39 -23.35
C MET A 1 65.33 11.12 -23.55
N ARG A 2 65.26 10.24 -22.54
CA ARG A 2 64.45 9.00 -22.59
C ARG A 2 63.84 8.80 -21.20
N SER A 3 62.77 9.54 -20.93
CA SER A 3 61.99 9.38 -19.70
C SER A 3 61.04 8.19 -19.90
N SER A 4 61.39 7.04 -19.34
CA SER A 4 60.49 5.89 -19.27
C SER A 4 59.52 6.06 -18.11
N LEU A 5 58.25 6.02 -18.46
CA LEU A 5 57.08 5.99 -17.61
C LEU A 5 57.14 4.78 -16.67
N TRP A 6 57.07 5.03 -15.36
CA TRP A 6 56.73 4.00 -14.37
C TRP A 6 55.40 4.39 -13.74
N PHE A 7 54.31 4.03 -14.41
CA PHE A 7 52.99 3.94 -13.80
C PHE A 7 52.99 2.70 -12.90
N ALA A 8 53.41 2.86 -11.64
CA ALA A 8 53.13 1.88 -10.60
C ALA A 8 51.66 2.06 -10.19
N VAL A 9 50.76 1.39 -10.92
CA VAL A 9 49.38 1.17 -10.50
C VAL A 9 49.42 0.21 -9.31
N LEU A 10 49.48 0.75 -8.10
CA LEU A 10 49.28 -0.04 -6.88
C LEU A 10 47.77 -0.32 -6.75
N ALA A 11 47.36 -1.43 -7.35
CA ALA A 11 46.01 -1.95 -7.24
C ALA A 11 45.65 -2.21 -5.76
N LEU A 12 44.76 -1.38 -5.25
CA LEU A 12 43.47 -1.81 -4.72
C LEU A 12 43.50 -3.10 -3.85
N LEU A 13 43.91 -2.95 -2.58
CA LEU A 13 43.52 -3.85 -1.50
C LEU A 13 42.60 -3.11 -0.53
N ILE A 14 41.56 -2.47 -1.04
CA ILE A 14 40.44 -2.07 -0.19
C ILE A 14 39.63 -3.35 0.02
N PRO A 15 39.62 -3.95 1.24
CA PRO A 15 38.64 -4.98 1.52
C PRO A 15 37.27 -4.34 1.30
N TRP A 16 36.50 -4.90 0.36
CA TRP A 16 35.08 -4.60 0.29
C TRP A 16 34.49 -5.02 1.62
N ASP A 17 34.24 -4.05 2.50
CA ASP A 17 33.32 -4.20 3.61
C ASP A 17 32.02 -4.72 3.00
N ARG A 18 31.82 -6.04 3.09
CA ARG A 18 30.54 -6.64 2.76
C ARG A 18 29.58 -6.00 3.77
N PRO A 19 28.56 -5.24 3.34
CA PRO A 19 27.57 -4.78 4.27
C PRO A 19 27.02 -6.01 4.97
N CYS A 20 27.26 -6.12 6.28
CA CYS A 20 26.64 -7.15 7.09
C CYS A 20 25.13 -6.98 6.86
N ALA A 21 24.52 -7.96 6.19
CA ALA A 21 23.09 -8.03 6.07
C ALA A 21 22.55 -7.98 7.50
N GLN A 22 21.95 -6.85 7.88
CA GLN A 22 21.41 -6.66 9.21
C GLN A 22 20.34 -7.71 9.41
N GLU A 23 20.45 -8.47 10.51
CA GLU A 23 19.45 -9.49 10.81
C GLU A 23 18.07 -8.85 10.82
N PRO A 24 17.06 -9.53 10.24
CA PRO A 24 15.74 -8.96 10.19
C PRO A 24 15.10 -8.82 11.58
N VAL A 25 14.17 -7.89 11.73
CA VAL A 25 13.56 -7.60 13.04
C VAL A 25 12.55 -8.70 13.40
N SER A 26 12.73 -9.29 14.58
CA SER A 26 11.87 -10.33 15.13
C SER A 26 10.72 -9.70 15.92
N TYR A 27 9.48 -10.04 15.59
CA TYR A 27 8.35 -9.62 16.43
C TYR A 27 8.48 -10.14 17.86
N ALA A 28 8.86 -11.41 18.05
CA ALA A 28 8.90 -12.02 19.38
C ALA A 28 9.99 -11.43 20.28
N SER A 29 11.18 -11.17 19.70
CA SER A 29 12.36 -10.75 20.44
C SER A 29 12.50 -9.24 20.55
N ASP A 30 12.09 -8.49 19.53
CA ASP A 30 12.37 -7.06 19.44
C ASP A 30 11.10 -6.21 19.64
N VAL A 31 9.99 -6.57 19.00
CA VAL A 31 8.77 -5.72 18.97
C VAL A 31 7.85 -6.00 20.15
N ALA A 32 7.56 -7.27 20.44
CA ALA A 32 6.63 -7.66 21.49
C ALA A 32 7.06 -7.16 22.88
N PRO A 33 8.36 -7.18 23.27
CA PRO A 33 8.78 -6.57 24.53
C PRO A 33 8.50 -5.06 24.59
N LEU A 34 8.75 -4.32 23.49
CA LEU A 34 8.47 -2.89 23.42
C LEU A 34 6.98 -2.59 23.61
N LEU A 35 6.11 -3.33 22.92
CA LEU A 35 4.65 -3.18 23.06
C LEU A 35 4.16 -3.53 24.48
N ARG A 36 4.73 -4.56 25.10
CA ARG A 36 4.40 -4.92 26.48
C ARG A 36 4.80 -3.83 27.47
N GLN A 37 5.98 -3.26 27.30
CA GLN A 37 6.52 -2.25 28.19
C GLN A 37 5.76 -0.92 28.08
N HIS A 38 5.52 -0.46 26.85
CA HIS A 38 5.06 0.90 26.60
C HIS A 38 3.55 1.03 26.30
N CYS A 39 2.90 -0.04 25.82
CA CYS A 39 1.53 0.05 25.31
C CYS A 39 0.52 -0.78 26.12
N ALA A 40 0.91 -1.98 26.56
CA ALA A 40 -0.01 -2.93 27.19
C ALA A 40 -0.62 -2.44 28.52
N GLY A 41 -0.07 -1.40 29.15
CA GLY A 41 -0.68 -0.78 30.34
C GLY A 41 -2.09 -0.21 30.09
N CYS A 42 -2.37 0.22 28.86
CA CYS A 42 -3.65 0.82 28.43
C CYS A 42 -4.27 0.22 27.16
N HIS A 43 -3.58 -0.68 26.45
CA HIS A 43 -4.04 -1.31 25.21
C HIS A 43 -4.01 -2.83 25.34
N ARG A 44 -4.86 -3.39 26.20
CA ARG A 44 -4.92 -4.83 26.48
C ARG A 44 -6.37 -5.29 26.77
N PRO A 45 -6.64 -6.60 26.81
CA PRO A 45 -7.96 -7.09 27.20
C PRO A 45 -8.38 -6.54 28.58
N GLY A 46 -9.63 -6.10 28.68
CA GLY A 46 -10.20 -5.48 29.89
C GLY A 46 -9.82 -4.02 30.12
N LYS A 47 -8.84 -3.48 29.37
CA LYS A 47 -8.48 -2.06 29.38
C LYS A 47 -7.89 -1.71 28.01
N ALA A 48 -8.75 -1.65 27.00
CA ALA A 48 -8.39 -1.37 25.61
C ALA A 48 -8.78 0.06 25.25
N LYS A 49 -7.96 1.04 25.63
CA LYS A 49 -8.20 2.43 25.20
C LYS A 49 -8.23 2.48 23.68
N GLY A 50 -9.24 3.17 23.13
CA GLY A 50 -9.46 3.23 21.69
C GLY A 50 -9.70 1.85 21.06
N ASP A 51 -10.19 0.87 21.82
CA ASP A 51 -10.47 -0.51 21.39
C ASP A 51 -9.28 -1.23 20.75
N LEU A 52 -8.05 -0.77 21.02
CA LEU A 52 -6.81 -1.38 20.54
C LEU A 52 -6.25 -2.34 21.61
N ASP A 53 -5.89 -3.54 21.18
CA ASP A 53 -5.26 -4.57 21.99
C ASP A 53 -3.91 -5.00 21.38
N VAL A 54 -2.82 -4.71 22.08
CA VAL A 54 -1.46 -5.05 21.65
C VAL A 54 -0.92 -6.34 22.28
N SER A 55 -1.74 -7.07 23.05
CA SER A 55 -1.29 -8.24 23.82
C SER A 55 -0.93 -9.44 22.93
N THR A 56 -1.53 -9.52 21.75
CA THR A 56 -1.25 -10.56 20.76
C THR A 56 -0.98 -9.94 19.39
N TYR A 57 -0.24 -10.67 18.56
CA TYR A 57 0.02 -10.24 17.18
C TYR A 57 -1.28 -10.07 16.37
N SER A 58 -2.23 -11.01 16.53
CA SER A 58 -3.49 -10.99 15.78
C SER A 58 -4.43 -9.87 16.23
N SER A 59 -4.47 -9.54 17.52
CA SER A 59 -5.22 -8.39 18.02
C SER A 59 -4.62 -7.07 17.57
N LEU A 60 -3.28 -6.98 17.58
CA LEU A 60 -2.54 -5.80 17.16
C LEU A 60 -2.83 -5.43 15.70
N LEU A 61 -2.80 -6.41 14.79
CA LEU A 61 -3.09 -6.17 13.36
C LEU A 61 -4.55 -5.86 13.06
N ARG A 62 -5.48 -6.30 13.92
CA ARG A 62 -6.90 -5.94 13.79
C ARG A 62 -7.12 -4.44 13.95
N GLY A 63 -6.24 -3.76 14.70
CA GLY A 63 -6.39 -2.36 15.03
C GLY A 63 -7.44 -2.12 16.11
N GLY A 64 -7.90 -0.88 16.21
CA GLY A 64 -8.92 -0.45 17.18
C GLY A 64 -9.92 0.50 16.57
N ARG A 65 -10.54 1.34 17.39
CA ARG A 65 -11.52 2.36 16.99
C ARG A 65 -10.98 3.34 15.94
N GLY A 66 -9.69 3.65 16.02
CA GLY A 66 -8.98 4.49 15.04
C GLY A 66 -8.69 3.77 13.71
N GLY A 67 -9.15 2.54 13.55
CA GLY A 67 -8.85 1.70 12.40
C GLY A 67 -7.55 0.92 12.56
N VAL A 68 -6.94 0.60 11.43
CA VAL A 68 -5.71 -0.20 11.34
C VAL A 68 -4.53 0.55 11.95
N ALA A 69 -3.88 -0.07 12.94
CA ALA A 69 -2.71 0.52 13.59
C ALA A 69 -1.41 0.33 12.78
N ILE A 70 -1.31 -0.82 12.08
CA ILE A 70 -0.14 -1.24 11.33
C ILE A 70 -0.54 -1.62 9.91
N VAL A 71 0.08 -0.98 8.94
CA VAL A 71 -0.04 -1.32 7.52
C VAL A 71 1.27 -1.97 7.09
N ALA A 72 1.26 -3.30 6.94
CA ALA A 72 2.44 -4.08 6.58
C ALA A 72 3.13 -3.53 5.32
N GLY A 73 4.45 -3.34 5.40
CA GLY A 73 5.28 -2.76 4.35
C GLY A 73 5.13 -1.24 4.17
N ARG A 74 4.28 -0.57 4.96
CA ARG A 74 3.96 0.85 4.81
C ARG A 74 4.05 1.59 6.14
N PRO A 75 5.28 1.86 6.64
CA PRO A 75 5.48 2.54 7.91
C PRO A 75 4.80 3.91 7.96
N ILE A 76 4.90 4.71 6.89
CA ILE A 76 4.29 6.06 6.84
C ILE A 76 2.76 6.02 6.97
N GLN A 77 2.11 4.94 6.49
CA GLN A 77 0.66 4.77 6.59
C GLN A 77 0.22 4.11 7.90
N SER A 78 1.15 3.71 8.75
CA SER A 78 0.87 3.02 10.01
C SER A 78 0.68 4.04 11.12
N SER A 79 -0.56 4.18 11.60
CA SER A 79 -0.91 5.17 12.61
C SER A 79 -0.13 5.00 13.90
N ILE A 80 0.30 3.79 14.26
CA ILE A 80 1.15 3.55 15.43
C ILE A 80 2.42 4.42 15.43
N LEU A 81 3.06 4.62 14.27
CA LEU A 81 4.27 5.44 14.17
C LEU A 81 3.97 6.94 14.31
N ASN A 82 2.84 7.39 13.78
CA ASN A 82 2.41 8.79 13.96
C ASN A 82 2.11 9.07 15.44
N GLN A 83 1.51 8.12 16.15
CA GLN A 83 1.18 8.29 17.56
C GLN A 83 2.42 8.33 18.47
N VAL A 84 3.52 7.67 18.12
CA VAL A 84 4.73 7.60 18.97
C VAL A 84 5.87 8.51 18.53
N SER A 85 5.92 8.91 17.25
CA SER A 85 7.02 9.71 16.68
C SER A 85 6.58 10.60 15.51
N GLY A 86 5.30 10.94 15.41
CA GLY A 86 4.80 11.89 14.40
C GLY A 86 5.11 13.34 14.78
N ASP A 87 4.52 14.29 14.04
CA ASP A 87 4.69 15.72 14.32
C ASP A 87 4.11 16.11 15.69
N GLU A 88 3.00 15.46 16.08
CA GLU A 88 2.35 15.61 17.39
C GLU A 88 2.15 14.23 18.03
N PRO A 89 3.21 13.63 18.60
CA PRO A 89 3.12 12.31 19.20
C PRO A 89 2.25 12.35 20.46
N ALA A 90 1.27 11.45 20.54
CA ALA A 90 0.28 11.39 21.62
C ALA A 90 0.41 10.13 22.49
N MET A 91 1.35 9.24 22.18
CA MET A 91 1.60 7.99 22.90
C MET A 91 3.09 7.81 23.24
N PRO A 92 3.40 7.24 24.42
CA PRO A 92 2.46 6.82 25.47
C PRO A 92 1.82 8.00 26.22
N THR A 93 0.51 7.93 26.52
CA THR A 93 -0.18 8.98 27.33
C THR A 93 0.25 9.02 28.79
N LYS A 94 0.79 7.89 29.27
CA LYS A 94 1.33 7.71 30.61
C LYS A 94 2.52 6.77 30.48
N GLY A 95 3.70 7.21 30.87
CA GLY A 95 4.95 6.49 30.70
C GLY A 95 5.96 7.30 29.91
N GLU A 96 7.18 6.77 29.82
CA GLU A 96 8.25 7.38 29.05
C GLU A 96 7.97 7.24 27.55
N PRO A 97 8.23 8.28 26.74
CA PRO A 97 8.27 8.15 25.29
C PRO A 97 9.22 7.04 24.83
N LEU A 98 8.96 6.48 23.65
CA LEU A 98 9.89 5.54 23.04
C LEU A 98 11.15 6.31 22.62
N GLU A 99 12.30 5.70 22.87
CA GLU A 99 13.56 6.22 22.34
C GLU A 99 13.61 6.05 20.81
N GLU A 100 14.38 6.90 20.13
CA GLU A 100 14.55 6.83 18.67
C GLU A 100 14.96 5.45 18.17
N ALA A 101 15.81 4.74 18.93
CA ALA A 101 16.21 3.37 18.60
C ALA A 101 15.03 2.39 18.65
N GLN A 102 14.12 2.55 19.62
CA GLN A 102 12.92 1.71 19.77
C GLN A 102 11.90 2.01 18.67
N VAL A 103 11.73 3.29 18.32
CA VAL A 103 10.91 3.71 17.18
C VAL A 103 11.49 3.15 15.87
N ALA A 104 12.81 3.16 15.71
CA ALA A 104 13.48 2.61 14.53
C ALA A 104 13.24 1.10 14.38
N VAL A 105 13.27 0.33 15.49
CA VAL A 105 12.90 -1.10 15.50
C VAL A 105 11.48 -1.30 15.00
N LEU A 106 10.51 -0.57 15.55
CA LEU A 106 9.11 -0.67 15.15
C LEU A 106 8.91 -0.29 13.68
N ARG A 107 9.53 0.81 13.23
CA ARG A 107 9.47 1.30 11.85
C ARG A 107 10.04 0.27 10.87
N ARG A 108 11.20 -0.29 11.20
CA ARG A 108 11.88 -1.30 10.38
C ARG A 108 11.05 -2.58 10.28
N TRP A 109 10.55 -3.08 11.40
CA TRP A 109 9.68 -4.26 11.40
C TRP A 109 8.43 -4.08 10.53
N ILE A 110 7.78 -2.91 10.59
CA ILE A 110 6.64 -2.60 9.71
C ILE A 110 7.07 -2.57 8.24
N ALA A 111 8.21 -1.92 7.93
CA ALA A 111 8.75 -1.87 6.57
C ALA A 111 9.10 -3.26 6.02
N GLU A 112 9.55 -4.16 6.88
CA GLU A 112 9.85 -5.56 6.54
C GLU A 112 8.60 -6.43 6.36
N GLY A 113 7.40 -5.88 6.57
CA GLY A 113 6.13 -6.58 6.36
C GLY A 113 5.36 -6.94 7.64
N ALA A 114 5.83 -6.47 8.80
CA ALA A 114 5.22 -6.70 10.10
C ALA A 114 4.98 -8.19 10.39
N HIS A 115 5.96 -9.06 10.10
CA HIS A 115 5.83 -10.51 10.25
C HIS A 115 5.76 -10.94 11.73
N ALA A 116 4.94 -11.94 12.05
CA ALA A 116 4.83 -12.50 13.40
C ALA A 116 6.08 -13.27 13.86
N GLY A 117 6.87 -13.78 12.91
CA GLY A 117 8.11 -14.51 13.12
C GLY A 117 9.24 -13.91 12.29
N ALA A 118 10.33 -14.65 12.10
CA ALA A 118 11.41 -14.23 11.21
C ALA A 118 10.82 -13.90 9.82
N PRO A 119 11.12 -12.72 9.26
CA PRO A 119 10.66 -12.37 7.92
C PRO A 119 11.27 -13.34 6.90
N PRO A 120 10.61 -13.55 5.75
CA PRO A 120 11.14 -14.41 4.71
C PRO A 120 12.54 -13.92 4.30
N ALA A 121 13.45 -14.86 4.03
CA ALA A 121 14.86 -14.59 3.65
C ALA A 121 15.04 -13.67 2.42
N LYS A 122 13.93 -13.36 1.73
CA LYS A 122 13.84 -12.36 0.69
C LYS A 122 12.67 -11.44 1.04
N PRO A 123 12.87 -10.11 1.17
CA PRO A 123 11.75 -9.18 1.33
C PRO A 123 10.77 -9.42 0.20
N ALA A 124 9.51 -9.74 0.53
CA ALA A 124 8.46 -9.71 -0.47
C ALA A 124 8.45 -8.28 -1.01
N ALA A 125 8.76 -8.11 -2.30
CA ALA A 125 8.70 -6.81 -2.94
C ALA A 125 7.33 -6.21 -2.60
N ALA A 126 7.33 -5.02 -1.98
CA ALA A 126 6.10 -4.32 -1.66
C ALA A 126 5.19 -4.38 -2.89
N PRO A 127 3.89 -4.69 -2.75
CA PRO A 127 3.00 -4.69 -3.89
C PRO A 127 3.16 -3.32 -4.54
N GLY A 128 3.71 -3.31 -5.75
CA GLY A 128 3.91 -2.09 -6.51
C GLY A 128 2.58 -1.35 -6.63
N PRO A 129 2.59 -0.06 -6.98
CA PRO A 129 1.35 0.62 -7.34
C PRO A 129 0.56 -0.28 -8.31
N PRO A 130 -0.78 -0.38 -8.18
CA PRO A 130 -1.56 -1.20 -9.10
C PRO A 130 -1.11 -0.86 -10.50
N ARG A 131 -0.67 -1.87 -11.25
CA ARG A 131 -0.30 -1.68 -12.65
C ARG A 131 -1.59 -1.39 -13.39
N ILE A 132 -1.93 -0.10 -13.49
CA ILE A 132 -2.91 0.36 -14.46
C ILE A 132 -2.23 0.14 -15.81
N SER A 133 -2.54 -0.99 -16.45
CA SER A 133 -2.11 -1.23 -17.81
C SER A 133 -2.71 -0.10 -18.66
N SER A 134 -1.84 0.75 -19.20
CA SER A 134 -2.20 1.76 -20.19
C SER A 134 -2.36 1.16 -21.59
N ALA A 135 -2.15 -0.15 -21.74
CA ALA A 135 -2.53 -0.84 -22.96
C ALA A 135 -4.07 -0.86 -23.05
N PRO A 136 -4.67 -0.37 -24.14
CA PRO A 136 -6.10 -0.52 -24.33
C PRO A 136 -6.43 -2.01 -24.36
N THR A 137 -7.28 -2.48 -23.46
CA THR A 137 -7.86 -3.81 -23.56
C THR A 137 -8.54 -3.90 -24.91
N ALA A 138 -8.10 -4.80 -25.79
CA ALA A 138 -8.76 -5.01 -27.07
C ALA A 138 -10.15 -5.57 -26.78
N THR A 139 -11.14 -4.68 -26.74
CA THR A 139 -12.52 -5.10 -26.57
C THR A 139 -12.95 -5.72 -27.88
N SER A 140 -13.04 -7.05 -27.90
CA SER A 140 -13.40 -7.80 -29.10
C SER A 140 -14.90 -7.72 -29.40
N ALA A 141 -15.75 -7.50 -28.36
CA ALA A 141 -17.18 -7.33 -28.53
C ALA A 141 -17.82 -6.51 -27.41
N ILE A 142 -18.90 -5.80 -27.75
CA ILE A 142 -19.74 -5.03 -26.84
C ILE A 142 -21.20 -5.37 -27.11
N ALA A 143 -21.99 -5.68 -26.07
CA ALA A 143 -23.43 -5.91 -26.17
C ALA A 143 -24.20 -5.11 -25.10
N TYR A 144 -25.34 -4.54 -25.50
CA TYR A 144 -26.25 -3.81 -24.62
C TYR A 144 -27.51 -4.64 -24.34
N SER A 145 -28.02 -4.56 -23.11
CA SER A 145 -29.35 -5.08 -22.78
C SER A 145 -30.45 -4.25 -23.48
N PRO A 146 -31.61 -4.83 -23.88
CA PRO A 146 -32.68 -4.11 -24.57
C PRO A 146 -33.22 -2.89 -23.82
N ASP A 147 -33.15 -2.92 -22.49
CA ASP A 147 -33.53 -1.82 -21.59
C ASP A 147 -32.42 -0.77 -21.39
N GLY A 148 -31.24 -0.97 -22.00
CA GLY A 148 -30.08 -0.08 -21.91
C GLY A 148 -29.41 -0.02 -20.53
N THR A 149 -29.80 -0.87 -19.58
CA THR A 149 -29.30 -0.78 -18.19
C THR A 149 -28.02 -1.55 -17.94
N ARG A 150 -27.63 -2.41 -18.89
CA ARG A 150 -26.48 -3.31 -18.78
C ARG A 150 -25.64 -3.28 -20.04
N LEU A 151 -24.34 -3.37 -19.82
CA LEU A 151 -23.32 -3.49 -20.86
C LEU A 151 -22.47 -4.71 -20.56
N ALA A 152 -22.28 -5.55 -21.57
CA ALA A 152 -21.31 -6.63 -21.56
C ALA A 152 -20.16 -6.27 -22.51
N THR A 153 -18.93 -6.45 -22.04
CA THR A 153 -17.71 -6.29 -22.84
C THR A 153 -16.89 -7.57 -22.72
N THR A 154 -16.25 -8.01 -23.81
CA THR A 154 -15.33 -9.15 -23.80
C THR A 154 -13.96 -8.74 -24.34
N GLY A 155 -12.88 -9.17 -23.67
CA GLY A 155 -11.49 -8.93 -24.07
C GLY A 155 -10.58 -10.11 -23.75
N ASP A 156 -9.32 -9.99 -24.19
CA ASP A 156 -8.33 -11.06 -24.39
C ASP A 156 -7.75 -11.68 -23.11
N HIS A 157 -8.19 -11.24 -21.93
CA HIS A 157 -7.88 -11.92 -20.68
C HIS A 157 -9.10 -12.71 -20.23
N GLU A 158 -8.97 -14.04 -20.25
CA GLU A 158 -9.95 -14.98 -19.70
C GLU A 158 -10.27 -14.63 -18.24
N MET A 159 -11.38 -13.93 -18.03
CA MET A 159 -12.07 -13.79 -16.74
C MET A 159 -13.58 -13.63 -17.00
N PRO A 160 -14.44 -14.12 -16.10
CA PRO A 160 -15.87 -14.27 -16.34
C PRO A 160 -16.55 -12.91 -16.54
N ALA A 161 -17.43 -12.84 -17.55
CA ALA A 161 -18.18 -11.65 -17.95
C ALA A 161 -18.71 -10.84 -16.76
N GLN A 162 -18.06 -9.71 -16.46
CA GLN A 162 -18.54 -8.80 -15.43
C GLN A 162 -19.66 -7.96 -16.03
N THR A 163 -20.90 -8.23 -15.60
CA THR A 163 -22.05 -7.39 -15.93
C THR A 163 -22.07 -6.20 -14.98
N GLU A 164 -21.43 -5.10 -15.36
CA GLU A 164 -21.50 -3.87 -14.58
C GLU A 164 -22.83 -3.13 -14.86
N ARG A 165 -23.51 -2.71 -13.80
CA ARG A 165 -24.69 -1.84 -13.88
C ARG A 165 -24.19 -0.43 -14.15
N ILE A 166 -24.53 0.15 -15.31
CA ILE A 166 -24.09 1.52 -15.64
C ILE A 166 -24.71 2.50 -14.64
N ALA A 167 -23.93 2.93 -13.66
CA ALA A 167 -24.35 3.90 -12.66
C ALA A 167 -24.34 5.31 -13.26
N GLY A 168 -25.53 5.84 -13.55
CA GLY A 168 -25.91 7.26 -13.47
C GLY A 168 -25.26 8.29 -14.41
N TYR A 169 -23.94 8.25 -14.64
CA TYR A 169 -23.19 9.35 -15.23
C TYR A 169 -23.27 9.39 -16.78
N HIS A 170 -23.35 8.22 -17.43
CA HIS A 170 -23.35 8.14 -18.90
C HIS A 170 -24.73 8.41 -19.55
N ARG A 171 -25.83 8.36 -18.77
CA ARG A 171 -27.18 8.53 -19.31
C ARG A 171 -27.38 9.93 -19.88
N ASP A 172 -26.84 10.96 -19.23
CA ASP A 172 -27.01 12.35 -19.63
C ASP A 172 -26.18 12.71 -20.88
N VAL A 173 -24.98 12.13 -21.00
CA VAL A 173 -24.09 12.38 -22.14
C VAL A 173 -24.64 11.73 -23.41
N ILE A 174 -25.06 10.47 -23.34
CA ILE A 174 -25.63 9.75 -24.49
C ILE A 174 -26.98 10.34 -24.88
N SER A 175 -27.83 10.71 -23.92
CA SER A 175 -29.11 11.37 -24.21
C SER A 175 -28.92 12.72 -24.90
N ASN A 176 -27.92 13.51 -24.51
CA ASN A 176 -27.59 14.76 -25.19
C ASN A 176 -26.98 14.54 -26.58
N ALA A 177 -26.18 13.48 -26.78
CA ALA A 177 -25.65 13.12 -28.08
C ALA A 177 -26.77 12.70 -29.05
N MET A 178 -27.71 11.87 -28.59
CA MET A 178 -28.83 11.39 -29.40
C MET A 178 -29.86 12.48 -29.72
N ARG A 179 -30.10 13.43 -28.80
CA ARG A 179 -30.92 14.62 -29.10
C ARG A 179 -30.30 15.49 -30.20
N ARG A 180 -28.98 15.71 -30.14
CA ARG A 180 -28.26 16.49 -31.17
C ARG A 180 -28.21 15.79 -32.52
N ALA A 181 -28.05 14.46 -32.52
CA ALA A 181 -28.10 13.67 -33.76
C ALA A 181 -29.48 13.73 -34.42
N ARG A 182 -30.57 13.60 -33.64
CA ARG A 182 -31.95 13.73 -34.17
C ARG A 182 -32.27 15.13 -34.67
N ALA A 183 -31.83 16.17 -33.97
CA ALA A 183 -32.00 17.55 -34.42
C ALA A 183 -31.31 17.79 -35.77
N ARG A 184 -30.09 17.25 -35.94
CA ARG A 184 -29.33 17.39 -37.18
C ARG A 184 -29.92 16.59 -38.35
N ILE A 185 -30.53 15.44 -38.07
CA ILE A 185 -31.24 14.66 -39.10
C ILE A 185 -32.51 15.41 -39.54
N GLY A 186 -33.27 15.99 -38.60
CA GLY A 186 -34.45 16.79 -38.93
C GLY A 186 -34.13 18.06 -39.73
N GLU A 187 -32.98 18.68 -39.48
CA GLU A 187 -32.49 19.84 -40.26
C GLU A 187 -32.13 19.45 -41.70
N ILE A 188 -31.49 18.28 -41.90
CA ILE A 188 -31.17 17.73 -43.22
C ILE A 188 -32.41 17.31 -44.01
N GLU A 189 -33.46 16.83 -43.32
CA GLU A 189 -34.74 16.49 -43.96
C GLU A 189 -35.59 17.72 -44.31
N ALA A 190 -35.40 18.85 -43.63
CA ALA A 190 -36.10 20.11 -43.90
C ALA A 190 -35.47 20.94 -45.04
N GLU A 191 -34.22 20.66 -45.43
CA GLU A 191 -33.51 21.28 -46.55
C GLU A 191 -33.63 20.51 -47.89
N ARG A 192 -34.48 19.48 -47.94
CA ARG A 192 -34.87 18.76 -49.17
C ARG A 192 -36.29 19.10 -49.58
#